data_AF-A0A6I4XKD3-F1
#
_entry.id   AF-A0A6I4XKD3-F1
#
_cell.length_a   1.000
_cell.length_b   1.000
_cell.length_c   1.000
_cell.angle_alpha   90.00
_cell.angle_beta   90.00
_cell.angle_gamma   90.00
#
_symmetry.space_group_name_H-M   'P 1'
#
loop_
_entity.id
_entity.type
_entity.pdbx_description
1 polymer ?
#
loop_
_entity_poly.entity_id
_entity_poly.type
_entity_poly.pdbx_seq_one_letter_code
_entity_poly.pdbx_strand_id
1 'polypeptide(L)'
;NIIPKQLAGAWGLVIAFISAPGTFFISNDGFYFGVLPVLAEAGRSYGFDNMSMALASLMGQAFHLLSPLVAFIYLLLRLTGLDMGQWQKESAKYALGIFVIFVVTIVALGHMPLFIPQN
;
A
#
# COMPACT_ATOMS: atom_id res chain seq x y z
N ASN A 1 -1.45 12.10 -22.71
CA ASN A 1 -0.81 11.02 -21.92
C ASN A 1 0.36 11.59 -21.13
N ILE A 2 0.17 11.80 -19.83
CA ILE A 2 1.17 12.44 -18.94
C ILE A 2 2.00 11.40 -18.18
N ILE A 3 1.59 10.12 -18.17
CA ILE A 3 2.32 9.02 -17.51
C ILE A 3 3.30 8.38 -18.52
N PRO A 4 4.61 8.29 -18.21
CA PRO A 4 5.58 7.57 -19.03
C PRO A 4 5.16 6.12 -19.27
N LYS A 5 5.27 5.62 -20.52
CA LYS A 5 4.91 4.23 -20.88
C LYS A 5 5.64 3.18 -20.02
N GLN A 6 6.83 3.49 -19.54
CA GLN A 6 7.62 2.63 -18.65
C GLN A 6 7.01 2.54 -17.25
N LEU A 7 6.44 3.63 -16.73
CA LEU A 7 5.71 3.64 -15.46
C LEU A 7 4.34 2.98 -15.59
N ALA A 8 3.69 3.13 -16.75
CA ALA A 8 2.46 2.41 -17.07
C ALA A 8 2.67 0.90 -16.92
N GLY A 9 3.79 0.35 -17.40
CA GLY A 9 4.11 -1.07 -17.25
C GLY A 9 4.25 -1.55 -15.81
N ALA A 10 4.46 -0.68 -14.80
CA ALA A 10 4.66 -1.05 -13.40
C ALA A 10 3.52 -0.58 -12.47
N TRP A 11 2.31 -0.37 -13.01
CA TRP A 11 1.19 0.26 -12.30
C TRP A 11 0.79 -0.44 -11.00
N GLY A 12 0.84 -1.78 -10.94
CA GLY A 12 0.57 -2.54 -9.71
C GLY A 12 1.50 -2.13 -8.55
N LEU A 13 2.79 -1.95 -8.82
CA LEU A 13 3.74 -1.46 -7.83
C LEU A 13 3.43 -0.01 -7.41
N VAL A 14 3.03 0.84 -8.37
CA VAL A 14 2.64 2.23 -8.08
C VAL A 14 1.46 2.25 -7.10
N ILE A 15 0.41 1.44 -7.33
CA ILE A 15 -0.72 1.31 -6.42
C ILE A 15 -0.25 0.82 -5.04
N ALA A 16 0.59 -0.22 -4.99
CA ALA A 16 1.11 -0.75 -3.73
C ALA A 16 1.88 0.32 -2.94
N PHE A 17 2.73 1.11 -3.59
CA PHE A 17 3.46 2.20 -2.95
C PHE A 17 2.56 3.33 -2.47
N ILE A 18 1.54 3.72 -3.25
CA ILE A 18 0.57 4.77 -2.84
C ILE A 18 -0.32 4.25 -1.70
N SER A 19 -0.60 2.95 -1.66
CA SER A 19 -1.40 2.37 -0.58
C SER A 19 -0.73 2.52 0.78
N ALA A 20 0.60 2.52 0.88
CA ALA A 20 1.30 2.67 2.17
C ALA A 20 0.98 3.98 2.92
N PRO A 21 1.19 5.19 2.34
CA PRO A 21 0.73 6.43 2.97
C PRO A 21 -0.81 6.51 3.01
N GLY A 22 -1.51 5.92 2.03
CA GLY A 22 -2.97 5.84 2.04
C GLY A 22 -3.49 5.18 3.33
N THR A 23 -3.06 3.95 3.61
CA THR A 23 -3.48 3.17 4.77
C THR A 23 -2.97 3.73 6.10
N PHE A 24 -1.97 4.63 6.08
CA PHE A 24 -1.59 5.40 7.26
C PHE A 24 -2.66 6.45 7.63
N PHE A 25 -3.31 7.09 6.65
CA PHE A 25 -4.31 8.13 6.90
C PHE A 25 -5.76 7.62 6.89
N ILE A 26 -6.04 6.53 6.17
CA ILE A 26 -7.36 5.92 6.07
C ILE A 26 -7.28 4.41 6.27
N SER A 27 -8.41 3.75 6.54
CA SER A 27 -8.42 2.28 6.63
C SER A 27 -8.15 1.62 5.28
N ASN A 28 -7.83 0.33 5.30
CA ASN A 28 -7.69 -0.44 4.07
C ASN A 28 -8.95 -0.38 3.20
N ASP A 29 -10.09 -0.59 3.85
CA ASP A 29 -11.39 -0.55 3.19
C ASP A 29 -11.66 0.85 2.65
N GLY A 30 -11.29 1.90 3.39
CA GLY A 30 -11.37 3.28 2.92
C GLY A 30 -10.53 3.53 1.66
N PHE A 31 -9.31 3.00 1.62
CA PHE A 31 -8.46 3.11 0.42
C PHE A 31 -9.01 2.28 -0.74
N TYR A 32 -9.45 1.05 -0.47
CA TYR A 32 -9.98 0.10 -1.46
C TYR A 32 -11.28 0.58 -2.10
N PHE A 33 -12.23 1.10 -1.30
CA PHE A 33 -13.51 1.57 -1.81
C PHE A 33 -13.47 3.03 -2.27
N GLY A 34 -12.58 3.85 -1.71
CA GLY A 34 -12.50 5.28 -2.00
C GLY A 34 -11.47 5.67 -3.06
N VAL A 35 -10.24 5.18 -2.96
CA VAL A 35 -9.09 5.64 -3.76
C VAL A 35 -8.83 4.72 -4.95
N LEU A 36 -8.83 3.41 -4.73
CA LEU A 36 -8.57 2.42 -5.78
C LEU A 36 -9.45 2.58 -7.03
N PRO A 37 -10.76 2.91 -6.97
CA PRO A 37 -11.56 3.06 -8.19
C PRO A 37 -10.99 4.08 -9.17
N VAL A 38 -10.42 5.19 -8.66
CA VAL A 38 -9.79 6.23 -9.47
C VAL A 38 -8.46 5.72 -10.07
N LEU A 39 -7.64 5.03 -9.27
CA LEU A 39 -6.38 4.44 -9.74
C LEU A 39 -6.60 3.29 -10.74
N ALA A 40 -7.68 2.53 -10.57
CA ALA A 40 -8.06 1.44 -11.45
C ALA A 40 -8.55 1.95 -12.81
N GLU A 41 -9.29 3.06 -12.85
CA GLU A 41 -9.67 3.71 -14.11
C GLU A 41 -8.42 4.09 -14.93
N ALA A 42 -7.42 4.69 -14.28
CA ALA A 42 -6.15 5.00 -14.92
C ALA A 42 -5.41 3.72 -15.37
N GLY A 43 -5.34 2.70 -14.52
CA GLY A 43 -4.62 1.45 -14.80
C GLY A 43 -5.21 0.61 -15.93
N ARG A 44 -6.54 0.59 -16.07
CA ARG A 44 -7.22 -0.15 -17.14
C ARG A 44 -6.83 0.34 -18.53
N SER A 45 -6.58 1.65 -18.68
CA SER A 45 -6.10 2.22 -19.95
C SER A 45 -4.73 1.68 -20.40
N TYR A 46 -3.98 1.05 -19.49
CA TYR A 46 -2.66 0.46 -19.72
C TYR A 46 -2.65 -1.08 -19.62
N GLY A 47 -3.83 -1.71 -19.59
CA GLY A 47 -3.96 -3.17 -19.64
C GLY A 47 -3.81 -3.91 -18.30
N PHE A 48 -3.88 -3.21 -17.16
CA PHE A 48 -3.88 -3.85 -15.84
C PHE A 48 -5.24 -4.46 -15.53
N ASP A 49 -5.22 -5.68 -14.98
CA ASP A 49 -6.43 -6.35 -14.53
C ASP A 49 -6.88 -5.82 -13.16
N ASN A 50 -8.20 -5.84 -12.94
CA ASN A 50 -8.80 -5.32 -11.71
C ASN A 50 -8.36 -6.11 -10.46
N MET A 51 -8.08 -7.41 -10.59
CA MET A 51 -7.70 -8.25 -9.44
C MET A 51 -6.30 -7.89 -8.94
N SER A 52 -5.31 -7.77 -9.84
CA SER A 52 -3.96 -7.35 -9.49
C SER A 52 -3.96 -5.95 -8.85
N MET A 53 -4.75 -5.01 -9.38
CA MET A 53 -4.86 -3.67 -8.81
C MET A 53 -5.57 -3.67 -7.45
N ALA A 54 -6.61 -4.47 -7.29
CA ALA A 54 -7.30 -4.70 -6.02
C ALA A 54 -6.33 -5.22 -4.95
N LEU A 55 -5.59 -6.27 -5.28
CA LEU A 55 -4.60 -6.86 -4.40
C LEU A 55 -3.46 -5.88 -4.06
N ALA A 56 -2.92 -5.18 -5.06
CA ALA A 56 -1.89 -4.15 -4.85
C ALA A 56 -2.32 -3.08 -3.85
N SER A 57 -3.60 -2.70 -3.85
CA SER A 57 -4.12 -1.67 -2.96
C SER A 57 -4.12 -2.07 -1.47
N LEU A 58 -4.01 -3.37 -1.17
CA LEU A 58 -4.02 -3.90 0.19
C LEU A 58 -2.62 -3.96 0.82
N MET A 59 -1.56 -3.78 0.03
CA MET A 59 -0.17 -3.95 0.48
C MET A 59 0.20 -2.96 1.59
N GLY A 60 -0.36 -1.75 1.56
CA GLY A 60 -0.08 -0.68 2.51
C GLY A 60 -0.42 -1.00 3.97
N GLN A 61 -1.26 -2.01 4.24
CA GLN A 61 -1.69 -2.36 5.60
C GLN A 61 -0.59 -2.49 6.63
N ALA A 62 0.60 -2.88 6.19
CA ALA A 62 1.77 -2.93 7.05
C ALA A 62 2.02 -1.62 7.83
N PHE A 63 1.60 -0.47 7.30
CA PHE A 63 1.78 0.85 7.90
C PHE A 63 0.58 1.35 8.72
N HIS A 64 -0.57 0.64 8.71
CA HIS A 64 -1.80 1.15 9.33
C HIS A 64 -1.64 1.40 10.84
N LEU A 65 -0.89 0.53 11.54
CA LEU A 65 -0.66 0.65 12.98
C LEU A 65 0.31 1.76 13.38
N LEU A 66 0.98 2.40 12.42
CA LEU A 66 1.78 3.60 12.67
C LEU A 66 0.91 4.86 12.73
N SER A 67 -0.35 4.78 12.32
CA SER A 67 -1.26 5.92 12.25
C SER A 67 -1.61 6.46 13.63
N PRO A 68 -1.53 7.78 13.85
CA PRO A 68 -2.03 8.40 15.08
C PRO A 68 -3.57 8.37 15.18
N LEU A 69 -4.26 7.96 14.12
CA LEU A 69 -5.71 7.85 14.08
C LEU A 69 -6.22 6.53 14.70
N VAL A 70 -5.31 5.59 14.98
CA VAL A 70 -5.64 4.29 15.58
C VAL A 70 -5.71 4.40 17.10
N ALA A 71 -6.91 4.39 17.67
CA ALA A 71 -7.13 4.72 19.08
C ALA A 71 -6.39 3.82 20.09
N PHE A 72 -6.28 2.51 19.82
CA PHE A 72 -5.66 1.59 20.78
C PHE A 72 -4.17 1.87 21.01
N ILE A 73 -3.49 2.57 20.09
CA ILE A 73 -2.05 2.83 20.22
C ILE A 73 -1.75 3.68 21.46
N TYR A 74 -2.63 4.63 21.79
CA TYR A 74 -2.45 5.50 22.94
C TYR A 74 -2.52 4.74 24.28
N LEU A 75 -3.28 3.64 24.34
CA LEU A 75 -3.26 2.75 25.49
C LEU A 75 -1.89 2.07 25.62
N LEU A 76 -1.33 1.57 24.53
CA LEU A 76 -0.01 0.93 24.52
C LEU A 76 1.11 1.91 24.87
N LEU A 77 1.07 3.13 24.33
CA LEU A 77 2.02 4.19 24.67
C LEU A 77 1.98 4.49 26.18
N ARG A 78 0.79 4.59 26.77
CA ARG A 78 0.63 4.79 28.22
C ARG A 78 1.21 3.64 29.04
N LEU A 79 0.97 2.39 28.63
CA LEU A 79 1.46 1.20 29.36
C LEU A 79 2.98 1.02 29.25
N THR A 80 3.58 1.47 28.14
CA THR A 80 5.02 1.33 27.88
C THR A 80 5.83 2.56 28.27
N GLY A 81 5.18 3.68 28.56
CA GLY A 81 5.84 4.97 28.84
C GLY A 81 6.53 5.58 27.62
N LEU A 82 6.22 5.10 26.41
CA LEU A 82 6.79 5.60 25.16
C LEU A 82 5.93 6.73 24.58
N ASP A 83 6.55 7.57 23.76
CA ASP A 83 5.84 8.53 22.92
C ASP A 83 5.53 7.97 21.52
N MET A 84 4.64 8.65 20.80
CA MET A 84 4.20 8.23 19.46
C MET A 84 5.35 8.20 18.44
N GLY A 85 6.31 9.12 18.54
CA GLY A 85 7.44 9.21 17.62
C GLY A 85 8.40 8.03 17.80
N GLN A 86 8.66 7.64 19.05
CA GLN A 86 9.44 6.45 19.40
C GLN A 86 8.78 5.18 18.85
N TRP A 87 7.48 5.02 19.07
CA TRP A 87 6.70 3.92 18.49
C TRP A 87 6.82 3.90 16.97
N GLN A 88 6.55 5.02 16.30
CA GLN A 88 6.60 5.10 14.85
C GLN A 88 7.99 4.80 14.30
N LYS A 89 9.05 5.35 14.91
CA LYS A 89 10.43 5.15 14.46
C LYS A 89 10.87 3.69 14.57
N GLU A 90 10.56 3.03 15.68
CA GLU A 90 10.92 1.63 15.87
C GLU A 90 10.06 0.70 15.02
N SER A 91 8.74 0.90 15.02
CA SER A 91 7.80 0.06 14.29
C SER A 91 7.86 0.24 12.77
N ALA A 92 8.25 1.41 12.26
CA ALA A 92 8.39 1.66 10.82
C ALA A 92 9.36 0.70 10.12
N LYS A 93 10.43 0.28 10.81
CA LYS A 93 11.41 -0.69 10.29
C LYS A 93 10.73 -2.03 10.01
N TYR A 94 9.91 -2.48 10.97
CA TYR A 94 9.15 -3.73 10.85
C TYR A 94 8.01 -3.61 9.85
N ALA A 95 7.29 -2.48 9.84
CA ALA A 95 6.26 -2.19 8.85
C ALA A 95 6.82 -2.23 7.42
N LEU A 96 7.98 -1.63 7.18
CA LEU A 96 8.66 -1.71 5.89
C LEU A 96 9.02 -3.15 5.52
N GLY A 97 9.53 -3.94 6.48
CA GLY A 97 9.81 -5.36 6.27
C GLY A 97 8.55 -6.16 5.89
N ILE A 98 7.45 -5.95 6.60
CA ILE A 98 6.16 -6.61 6.32
C ILE A 98 5.61 -6.17 4.96
N PHE A 99 5.71 -4.89 4.62
CA PHE A 99 5.31 -4.37 3.31
C PHE A 99 6.08 -5.06 2.17
N VAL A 100 7.41 -5.17 2.31
CA VAL A 100 8.24 -5.89 1.34
C VAL A 100 7.83 -7.35 1.25
N ILE A 101 7.56 -8.03 2.38
CA ILE A 101 7.07 -9.41 2.39
C ILE A 101 5.75 -9.53 1.61
N PHE A 102 4.79 -8.63 1.82
CA PHE A 102 3.52 -8.63 1.11
C PHE A 102 3.71 -8.47 -0.41
N VAL A 103 4.49 -7.48 -0.82
CA VAL A 103 4.78 -7.21 -2.25
C VAL A 103 5.52 -8.38 -2.89
N VAL A 104 6.57 -8.90 -2.25
CA VAL A 104 7.34 -10.03 -2.79
C VAL A 104 6.46 -11.28 -2.89
N THR A 105 5.66 -11.58 -1.87
CA THR A 105 4.79 -12.76 -1.86
C THR A 105 3.79 -12.71 -3.01
N ILE A 106 3.12 -11.58 -3.21
CA ILE A 106 2.06 -11.49 -4.22
C ILE A 106 2.61 -11.50 -5.65
N VAL A 107 3.81 -10.95 -5.84
CA VAL A 107 4.56 -11.05 -7.10
C VAL A 107 5.01 -12.49 -7.34
N ALA A 108 5.57 -13.15 -6.33
CA ALA A 108 6.08 -14.52 -6.44
C ALA A 108 4.96 -15.53 -6.75
N LEU A 109 3.75 -15.30 -6.23
CA LEU A 109 2.56 -16.09 -6.55
C LEU A 109 1.96 -15.75 -7.93
N GLY A 110 2.47 -14.74 -8.63
CA GLY A 110 1.99 -14.34 -9.96
C GLY A 110 0.67 -13.57 -9.96
N HIS A 111 0.22 -13.07 -8.81
CA HIS A 111 -1.02 -12.30 -8.67
C HIS A 111 -0.85 -10.79 -8.84
N MET A 112 0.39 -10.32 -9.01
CA MET A 112 0.69 -8.94 -9.36
C MET A 112 1.94 -8.91 -10.25
N PRO A 113 1.81 -8.74 -11.58
CA PRO A 113 2.96 -8.66 -12.46
C PRO A 113 3.76 -7.38 -12.18
N LEU A 114 5.09 -7.50 -12.15
CA LEU A 114 6.00 -6.35 -11.99
C LEU A 114 6.01 -5.43 -13.20
N PHE A 115 5.82 -6.01 -14.39
CA PHE A 115 5.85 -5.30 -15.66
C PHE A 115 4.85 -5.87 -16.66
N ILE A 116 4.05 -5.00 -17.29
CA ILE A 116 3.20 -5.32 -18.43
C ILE A 116 3.75 -4.58 -19.66
N PRO A 117 4.22 -5.30 -20.71
CA PRO A 117 4.69 -4.69 -21.95
C PRO A 117 3.63 -3.79 -22.59
N GLN A 118 3.99 -2.54 -22.86
CA GLN A 118 3.15 -1.55 -23.51
C GLN A 118 3.55 -1.45 -24.98
N ASN A 119 2.83 -2.14 -25.87
CA ASN A 119 3.03 -2.04 -27.33
C ASN A 119 2.44 -0.73 -27.86
#